data_AF-A0A6G4X8C6-F1
#
_entry.id   AF-A0A6G4X8C6-F1
#
_cell.length_a   1.000
_cell.length_b   1.000
_cell.length_c   1.000
_cell.angle_alpha   90.00
_cell.angle_beta   90.00
_cell.angle_gamma   90.00
#
_symmetry.space_group_name_H-M   'P 1'
#
loop_
_entity.id
_entity.type
_entity.pdbx_description
1 polymer ?
#
loop_
_entity_poly.entity_id
_entity_poly.type
_entity_poly.pdbx_seq_one_letter_code
_entity_poly.pdbx_strand_id
1 'polypeptide(L)' 'TPFVLRPLIQRQQPDRLDMLDGISWTTHRPGREVVQETVRPHDVPKLLVDVFDNPVPREEADLLVTRLEKLNAE' A
#
# COMPACT_ATOMS: atom_id res chain seq x y z
N THR A 1 13.39 -7.65 -10.32
CA THR A 1 11.96 -7.51 -10.67
C THR A 1 11.32 -6.55 -9.68
N PRO A 2 10.38 -5.67 -10.08
CA PRO A 2 9.75 -4.71 -9.17
C PRO A 2 9.13 -5.34 -7.92
N PHE A 3 8.60 -6.56 -8.04
CA PHE A 3 7.98 -7.31 -6.93
C PHE A 3 8.94 -7.76 -5.83
N VAL A 4 10.25 -7.77 -6.08
CA VAL A 4 11.27 -8.10 -5.06
C VAL A 4 11.73 -6.86 -4.31
N LEU A 5 11.48 -5.67 -4.86
CA LEU A 5 12.03 -4.43 -4.31
C LEU A 5 11.08 -3.76 -3.33
N ARG A 6 9.77 -3.78 -3.61
CA ARG A 6 8.73 -3.05 -2.87
C ARG A 6 7.39 -3.79 -2.93
N PRO A 7 6.50 -3.57 -1.95
CA PRO A 7 5.16 -4.14 -2.01
C PRO A 7 4.37 -3.54 -3.19
N LEU A 8 3.65 -4.40 -3.89
CA LEU A 8 2.60 -4.01 -4.83
C LEU A 8 1.37 -4.86 -4.52
N ILE A 9 0.28 -4.22 -4.10
CA ILE A 9 -0.98 -4.88 -3.79
C ILE A 9 -2.13 -4.13 -4.46
N GLN A 10 -3.10 -4.87 -4.96
CA GLN A 10 -4.27 -4.35 -5.64
C GLN A 10 -5.52 -5.02 -5.09
N ARG A 11 -6.59 -4.25 -4.89
CA ARG A 11 -7.91 -4.76 -4.54
C ARG A 11 -8.95 -4.15 -5.47
N GLN A 12 -9.66 -5.00 -6.19
CA GLN A 12 -10.78 -4.60 -7.02
C GLN A 12 -12.10 -4.83 -6.28
N GLN A 13 -12.96 -3.82 -6.30
CA GLN A 13 -14.32 -3.84 -5.79
C GLN A 13 -15.28 -3.36 -6.89
N PRO A 14 -16.60 -3.57 -6.76
CA PRO A 14 -17.56 -3.20 -7.80
C PRO A 14 -17.52 -1.71 -8.20
N ASP A 15 -17.17 -0.84 -7.25
CA ASP A 15 -17.22 0.62 -7.40
C ASP A 15 -15.84 1.30 -7.29
N ARG A 16 -14.76 0.56 -6.99
CA ARG A 16 -13.41 1.12 -6.85
C ARG A 16 -12.30 0.10 -7.08
N LEU A 17 -11.14 0.59 -7.48
CA LEU A 17 -9.86 -0.12 -7.50
C LEU A 17 -8.88 0.62 -6.59
N ASP A 18 -8.37 -0.08 -5.59
CA ASP A 18 -7.31 0.38 -4.71
C ASP A 18 -6.00 -0.29 -5.12
N MET A 19 -4.92 0.49 -5.28
CA MET A 19 -3.58 0.00 -5.53
C MET A 19 -2.60 0.67 -4.57
N LEU A 20 -1.85 -0.12 -3.81
CA LEU A 20 -0.71 0.35 -3.03
C LEU A 20 0.58 -0.14 -3.68
N ASP A 21 1.45 0.81 -4.00
CA ASP A 21 2.71 0.60 -4.67
C ASP A 21 3.85 1.27 -3.88
N GLY A 22 4.54 0.49 -3.06
CA GLY A 22 5.43 1.01 -2.01
C GLY A 22 4.64 1.80 -0.96
N ILE A 23 4.78 3.13 -0.99
CA ILE A 23 4.03 4.08 -0.16
C ILE A 23 3.02 4.92 -0.96
N SER A 24 2.93 4.71 -2.28
CA SER A 24 1.95 5.41 -3.11
C SER A 24 0.64 4.63 -3.13
N TRP A 25 -0.43 5.21 -2.59
CA TRP A 25 -1.77 4.63 -2.64
C TRP A 25 -2.61 5.37 -3.68
N THR A 26 -3.07 4.63 -4.69
CA THR A 26 -3.94 5.14 -5.75
C THR A 26 -5.32 4.52 -5.63
N THR A 27 -6.36 5.36 -5.65
CA THR A 27 -7.75 4.92 -5.75
C THR A 27 -8.39 5.38 -7.06
N HIS A 28 -8.92 4.44 -7.82
CA HIS A 28 -9.72 4.69 -9.01
C HIS A 28 -11.18 4.40 -8.72
N ARG A 29 -12.08 5.34 -9.07
CA ARG A 29 -13.53 5.12 -9.05
C ARG A 29 -14.11 5.42 -10.45
N PRO A 30 -15.04 4.60 -10.97
CA PRO A 30 -15.63 4.85 -12.28
C PRO A 30 -16.26 6.26 -12.38
N GLY A 31 -15.92 6.99 -13.44
CA GLY A 31 -16.45 8.35 -13.68
C GLY A 31 -15.94 9.42 -12.71
N ARG A 32 -14.91 9.14 -11.91
CA ARG A 32 -14.26 10.10 -11.00
C ARG A 32 -12.79 10.25 -11.35
N GLU A 33 -12.20 11.36 -10.90
CA GLU A 33 -10.76 11.57 -10.98
C GLU A 33 -10.02 10.53 -10.12
N VAL A 34 -8.83 10.17 -10.57
CA VAL A 34 -7.93 9.28 -9.85
C VAL A 34 -7.34 10.04 -8.67
N VAL A 35 -7.44 9.47 -7.47
CA VAL A 35 -6.83 10.04 -6.27
C VAL A 35 -5.55 9.26 -5.97
N GLN A 36 -4.45 9.98 -5.74
CA GLN A 36 -3.19 9.39 -5.34
C GLN A 36 -2.65 10.11 -4.11
N GLU A 37 -2.26 9.35 -3.10
CA GLU A 37 -1.79 9.84 -1.81
C GLU A 37 -0.51 9.12 -1.40
N THR A 38 0.39 9.83 -0.72
CA THR A 38 1.59 9.26 -0.13
C THR A 38 1.31 8.84 1.30
N VAL A 39 1.44 7.55 1.58
CA VAL A 39 1.21 6.94 2.89
C VAL A 39 2.50 6.94 3.69
N ARG A 40 2.46 7.29 4.98
CA ARG A 40 3.67 7.18 5.81
C ARG A 40 4.00 5.69 6.00
N PRO A 41 5.28 5.27 6.00
CA PRO A 41 5.66 3.86 6.15
C PRO A 41 4.95 3.14 7.30
N HIS A 42 4.83 3.79 8.47
CA HIS A 42 4.17 3.22 9.66
C HIS A 42 2.65 3.12 9.56
N ASP A 43 2.01 3.82 8.62
CA ASP A 43 0.56 3.69 8.37
C ASP A 43 0.24 2.56 7.37
N VAL A 44 1.24 2.05 6.64
CA VAL A 44 1.03 0.99 5.63
C VAL A 44 0.46 -0.30 6.22
N PRO A 45 0.95 -0.84 7.35
CA PRO A 45 0.35 -2.05 7.93
C PRO A 45 -1.14 -1.88 8.25
N LYS A 46 -1.55 -0.70 8.74
CA LYS A 46 -2.96 -0.40 8.99
C LYS A 46 -3.76 -0.36 7.68
N LEU A 47 -3.22 0.28 6.63
CA LEU A 47 -3.85 0.32 5.32
C LEU A 47 -4.06 -1.08 4.72
N LEU A 48 -3.08 -1.99 4.88
CA LEU A 48 -3.21 -3.38 4.43
C LEU A 48 -4.40 -4.10 5.06
N VAL A 49 -4.70 -3.84 6.33
CA VAL A 49 -5.89 -4.38 7.00
C VAL A 49 -7.15 -3.67 6.49
N ASP A 50 -7.20 -2.35 6.64
CA ASP A 50 -8.44 -1.58 6.49
C ASP A 50 -8.94 -1.57 5.03
N VAL A 51 -8.02 -1.54 4.06
CA VAL A 51 -8.34 -1.41 2.63
C VAL A 51 -8.12 -2.70 1.87
N PHE A 52 -7.10 -3.49 2.20
CA PHE A 52 -6.74 -4.68 1.43
C PHE A 52 -7.15 -6.02 2.07
N ASP A 53 -7.75 -6.01 3.27
CA ASP A 53 -8.13 -7.22 4.02
C ASP A 53 -6.94 -8.20 4.18
N ASN A 54 -5.74 -7.65 4.34
CA ASN A 54 -4.49 -8.38 4.44
C ASN A 54 -3.82 -8.11 5.80
N PRO A 55 -4.27 -8.79 6.87
CA PRO A 55 -3.62 -8.71 8.17
C PRO A 55 -2.20 -9.27 8.12
N VAL A 56 -1.27 -8.53 8.71
CA VAL A 56 0.15 -8.89 8.78
C VAL A 56 0.53 -9.05 10.26
N PRO A 57 1.21 -10.14 10.66
CA PRO A 57 1.74 -10.30 12.01
C PRO A 57 2.61 -9.11 12.42
N ARG A 58 2.62 -8.76 13.71
CA ARG A 58 3.37 -7.60 14.22
C ARG A 58 4.84 -7.60 13.77
N GLU A 59 5.53 -8.74 13.86
CA GLU A 59 6.94 -8.86 13.49
C GLU A 59 7.16 -8.56 11.99
N GLU A 60 6.28 -9.05 11.12
CA GLU A 60 6.34 -8.79 9.68
C GLU A 60 5.96 -7.33 9.35
N ALA A 61 5.01 -6.75 10.09
CA ALA A 61 4.63 -5.35 9.95
C ALA A 61 5.81 -4.43 10.29
N ASP A 62 6.54 -4.70 11.37
CA ASP A 62 7.72 -3.93 11.77
C ASP A 62 8.85 -4.03 10.71
N LEU A 63 9.05 -5.22 10.12
CA LEU A 63 9.98 -5.41 9.01
C LEU A 63 9.56 -4.64 7.76
N LEU A 64 8.27 -4.64 7.42
CA LEU A 64 7.72 -3.90 6.30
C LEU A 64 7.96 -2.39 6.45
N VAL A 65 7.67 -1.84 7.64
CA VAL A 65 7.91 -0.41 7.93
C VAL A 65 9.39 -0.06 7.74
N THR A 66 10.29 -0.84 8.36
CA THR A 66 11.74 -0.64 8.23
C THR A 66 12.20 -0.68 6.78
N ARG A 67 11.66 -1.59 5.97
CA ARG A 67 12.02 -1.72 4.56
C ARG A 67 11.55 -0.52 3.75
N LEU A 68 10.32 -0.06 3.99
CA LEU A 68 9.73 1.10 3.32
C LEU A 68 10.48 2.39 3.69
N GLU A 69 10.88 2.59 4.94
CA GLU A 69 11.70 3.74 5.33
C GLU A 69 13.02 3.79 4.56
N LYS A 70 13.72 2.65 4.46
CA LYS A 70 14.97 2.55 3.68
C LYS A 70 14.78 2.86 2.21
N LEU A 71 13.72 2.32 1.59
CA LEU A 71 13.39 2.56 0.18
C LEU A 71 13.12 4.03 -0.16
N ASN A 72 12.62 4.81 0.81
CA ASN A 72 12.25 6.20 0.59
C ASN A 72 13.34 7.19 1.04
N ALA A 73 14.44 6.68 1.60
CA ALA A 73 15.63 7.47 1.94
C ALA A 73 16.69 7.44 0.83
N GLU A 74 16.54 6.55 -0.15
CA GLU A 74 17.37 6.40 -1.36
C GLU A 74 16.82 7.23 -2.53
#